data_AF-A0A829G0U2-F1
#
_entry.id   AF-A0A829G0U2-F1
#
_cell.length_a   1.000
_cell.length_b   1.000
_cell.length_c   1.000
_cell.angle_alpha   90.00
_cell.angle_beta   90.00
_cell.angle_gamma   90.00
#
_symmetry.space_group_name_H-M   'P 1'
#
loop_
_entity.id
_entity.type
_entity.pdbx_description
1 polymer ?
#
loop_
_entity_poly.entity_id
_entity_poly.type
_entity_poly.pdbx_seq_one_letter_code
_entity_poly.pdbx_strand_id
1 'polypeptide(L)'
;MKQSAEWNGFKRLLTMIGDVGLFNLSILLAFYWRFGVDIPEWNFKMYEGSAIYISLLFLLVNFFLGVYVYYNRRISDIIFNTVLAQLITILGLTMITFMGRFFAFPRLVLGYSFLLSILILGVWRVFIYYMYIRFTSNYKVASFIL
;
A
#
# COMPACT_ATOMS: atom_id res chain seq x y z
N MET A 1 -14.98 24.43 19.60
CA MET A 1 -13.81 24.24 18.70
C MET A 1 -13.30 22.81 18.85
N LYS A 2 -13.71 21.87 17.97
CA LYS A 2 -13.20 20.48 17.99
C LYS A 2 -13.35 19.74 16.64
N GLN A 3 -13.35 20.48 15.52
CA GLN A 3 -13.54 19.91 14.17
C GLN A 3 -12.24 19.68 13.37
N SER A 4 -11.07 20.11 13.88
CA SER A 4 -9.81 20.00 13.14
C SER A 4 -9.12 18.62 13.25
N ALA A 5 -9.56 17.75 14.17
CA ALA A 5 -8.95 16.44 14.39
C ALA A 5 -9.64 15.29 13.62
N GLU A 6 -10.97 15.35 13.44
CA GLU A 6 -11.75 14.27 12.78
C GLU A 6 -11.43 14.14 11.28
N TRP A 7 -11.09 15.24 10.61
CA TRP A 7 -10.76 15.26 9.18
C TRP A 7 -9.48 14.49 8.83
N ASN A 8 -8.55 14.33 9.78
CA ASN A 8 -7.30 13.60 9.56
C ASN A 8 -7.47 12.08 9.72
N GLY A 9 -8.29 11.63 10.68
CA GLY A 9 -8.49 10.20 10.96
C GLY A 9 -9.23 9.48 9.83
N PHE A 10 -10.35 10.04 9.38
CA PHE A 10 -11.17 9.42 8.32
C PHE A 10 -10.44 9.34 6.98
N LYS A 11 -9.76 10.42 6.57
CA LYS A 11 -8.95 10.42 5.34
C LYS A 11 -7.82 9.42 5.39
N ARG A 12 -7.14 9.32 6.54
CA ARG A 12 -6.07 8.33 6.75
C ARG A 12 -6.61 6.91 6.62
N LEU A 13 -7.76 6.62 7.23
CA LEU A 13 -8.41 5.33 7.13
C LEU A 13 -8.82 5.01 5.68
N LEU A 14 -9.38 5.97 4.94
CA LEU A 14 -9.71 5.80 3.52
C LEU A 14 -8.45 5.52 2.67
N THR A 15 -7.35 6.21 2.94
CA THR A 15 -6.07 5.93 2.26
C THR A 15 -5.53 4.54 2.59
N MET A 16 -5.67 4.06 3.83
CA MET A 16 -5.26 2.71 4.21
C MET A 16 -6.07 1.64 3.48
N ILE A 17 -7.39 1.81 3.38
CA ILE A 17 -8.27 0.89 2.65
C ILE A 17 -7.90 0.88 1.17
N GLY A 18 -7.70 2.06 0.58
CA GLY A 18 -7.26 2.19 -0.82
C GLY A 18 -5.91 1.50 -1.07
N ASP A 19 -4.93 1.72 -0.19
CA ASP A 19 -3.60 1.11 -0.29
C ASP A 19 -3.66 -0.42 -0.20
N VAL A 20 -4.50 -0.98 0.69
CA VAL A 20 -4.71 -2.43 0.78
C VAL A 20 -5.34 -2.98 -0.50
N GLY A 21 -6.37 -2.31 -1.02
CA GLY A 21 -7.01 -2.71 -2.27
C GLY A 21 -6.04 -2.71 -3.44
N LEU A 22 -5.23 -1.66 -3.57
CA LEU A 22 -4.23 -1.52 -4.62
C LEU A 22 -3.08 -2.52 -4.49
N PHE A 23 -2.68 -2.85 -3.26
CA PHE A 23 -1.66 -3.89 -3.05
C PHE A 23 -2.17 -5.27 -3.46
N ASN A 24 -3.39 -5.64 -3.06
CA ASN A 24 -4.02 -6.89 -3.50
C ASN A 24 -4.22 -6.90 -5.03
N LEU A 25 -4.63 -5.78 -5.64
CA LEU A 25 -4.71 -5.63 -7.09
C LEU A 25 -3.35 -5.87 -7.76
N SER A 26 -2.26 -5.38 -7.16
CA SER A 26 -0.89 -5.59 -7.67
C SER A 26 -0.51 -7.07 -7.65
N ILE A 27 -0.98 -7.83 -6.65
CA ILE A 27 -0.77 -9.29 -6.58
C ILE A 27 -1.61 -10.00 -7.65
N LEU A 28 -2.88 -9.63 -7.83
CA LEU A 28 -3.75 -10.18 -8.87
C LEU A 28 -3.17 -9.94 -10.27
N LEU A 29 -2.67 -8.73 -10.53
CA LEU A 29 -1.97 -8.40 -11.79
C LEU A 29 -0.69 -9.20 -11.95
N ALA A 30 0.04 -9.48 -10.87
CA ALA A 30 1.22 -10.36 -10.90
C ALA A 30 0.86 -11.82 -11.23
N PHE A 31 -0.27 -12.33 -10.74
CA PHE A 31 -0.80 -13.63 -11.14
C PHE A 31 -1.10 -13.66 -12.64
N TYR A 32 -1.80 -12.64 -13.13
CA TYR A 32 -2.11 -12.50 -14.55
C TYR A 32 -0.84 -12.39 -15.41
N TRP A 33 0.16 -11.63 -14.98
CA TRP A 33 1.44 -11.53 -15.68
C TRP A 33 2.19 -12.86 -15.73
N ARG A 34 2.11 -13.65 -14.65
CA ARG A 34 2.86 -14.91 -14.54
C ARG A 34 2.20 -16.07 -15.30
N PHE A 35 0.88 -16.20 -15.20
CA PHE A 35 0.15 -17.37 -15.71
C PHE A 35 -0.77 -17.04 -16.89
N GLY A 36 -0.97 -15.76 -17.21
CA GLY A 36 -1.92 -15.35 -18.24
C GLY A 36 -3.36 -15.59 -17.78
N VAL A 37 -4.16 -16.15 -18.68
CA VAL A 37 -5.59 -16.47 -18.45
C VAL A 37 -5.75 -17.76 -17.66
N ASP A 38 -4.86 -18.74 -17.84
CA ASP A 38 -4.95 -20.06 -17.21
C ASP A 38 -4.20 -20.10 -15.87
N ILE A 39 -4.77 -19.42 -14.86
CA ILE A 39 -4.23 -19.41 -13.50
C ILE A 39 -4.55 -20.76 -12.83
N PRO A 40 -3.55 -21.52 -12.34
CA PRO A 40 -3.83 -22.76 -11.60
C PRO A 40 -4.69 -22.49 -10.36
N GLU A 41 -5.85 -23.15 -10.28
CA GLU A 41 -6.84 -22.93 -9.20
C GLU A 41 -6.24 -23.11 -7.80
N TRP A 42 -5.34 -24.08 -7.64
CA TRP A 42 -4.65 -24.33 -6.37
C TRP A 42 -3.81 -23.13 -5.92
N ASN A 43 -3.14 -22.42 -6.83
CA ASN A 43 -2.32 -21.26 -6.48
C ASN A 43 -3.20 -20.06 -6.09
N PHE A 44 -4.32 -19.89 -6.80
CA PHE A 44 -5.27 -18.82 -6.55
C PHE A 44 -6.01 -19.00 -5.22
N LYS A 45 -6.48 -20.21 -4.92
CA LYS A 45 -7.13 -20.54 -3.65
C LYS A 45 -6.23 -20.29 -2.44
N MET A 46 -4.92 -20.53 -2.61
CA MET A 46 -3.93 -20.23 -1.57
C MET A 46 -3.71 -18.73 -1.38
N TYR A 47 -3.81 -17.94 -2.45
CA TYR A 47 -3.85 -16.48 -2.35
C TYR A 47 -5.09 -16.01 -1.61
N GLU A 48 -6.29 -16.48 -1.96
CA GLU A 48 -7.54 -16.09 -1.31
C GLU A 48 -7.52 -16.37 0.19
N GLY A 49 -7.06 -17.56 0.60
CA GLY A 49 -6.89 -17.91 2.01
C GLY A 49 -5.81 -17.09 2.73
N SER A 50 -4.84 -16.56 1.98
CA SER A 50 -3.74 -15.75 2.52
C SER A 50 -3.99 -14.24 2.47
N ALA A 51 -5.01 -13.77 1.73
CA ALA A 51 -5.23 -12.36 1.43
C ALA A 51 -5.38 -11.50 2.71
N ILE A 52 -6.00 -12.06 3.75
CA ILE A 52 -6.14 -11.38 5.04
C ILE A 52 -4.80 -11.18 5.74
N TYR A 53 -3.94 -12.21 5.76
CA TYR A 53 -2.60 -12.14 6.34
C TYR A 53 -1.68 -11.21 5.54
N ILE A 54 -1.81 -11.24 4.21
CA ILE A 54 -1.11 -10.35 3.29
C ILE A 54 -1.45 -8.89 3.61
N SER A 55 -2.74 -8.60 3.71
CA SER A 55 -3.25 -7.26 3.99
C SER A 55 -2.84 -6.78 5.39
N LEU A 56 -2.88 -7.66 6.40
CA LEU A 56 -2.49 -7.33 7.76
C LEU A 56 -1.00 -7.00 7.86
N LEU A 57 -0.12 -7.83 7.28
CA LEU A 57 1.30 -7.56 7.25
C LEU A 57 1.62 -6.27 6.49
N PHE A 58 0.99 -6.07 5.34
CA PHE A 58 1.14 -4.85 4.55
C PHE A 58 0.78 -3.62 5.39
N LEU A 59 -0.40 -3.61 6.05
CA LEU A 59 -0.82 -2.50 6.89
C LEU A 59 0.15 -2.25 8.04
N LEU A 60 0.59 -3.32 8.71
CA LEU A 60 1.54 -3.25 9.81
C LEU A 60 2.84 -2.56 9.37
N VAL A 61 3.47 -3.06 8.30
CA VAL A 61 4.72 -2.50 7.78
C VAL A 61 4.56 -1.03 7.36
N ASN A 62 3.50 -0.72 6.61
CA ASN A 62 3.27 0.65 6.13
C ASN A 62 2.92 1.62 7.26
N PHE A 63 2.27 1.13 8.32
CA PHE A 63 2.01 1.91 9.52
C PHE A 63 3.31 2.25 10.26
N PHE A 64 4.17 1.26 10.50
CA PHE A 64 5.44 1.47 11.21
C PHE A 64 6.42 2.37 10.45
N LEU A 65 6.45 2.27 9.11
CA LEU A 65 7.28 3.15 8.28
C LEU A 65 6.72 4.57 8.14
N GLY A 66 5.58 4.86 8.76
CA GLY A 66 4.99 6.21 8.76
C GLY A 66 4.58 6.68 7.37
N VAL A 67 4.22 5.76 6.47
CA VAL A 67 3.81 6.06 5.09
C VAL A 67 2.62 7.03 5.06
N TYR A 68 1.73 6.91 6.05
CA TYR A 68 0.51 7.71 6.15
C TYR A 68 0.72 9.08 6.83
N VAL A 69 1.98 9.50 7.04
CA VAL A 69 2.33 10.80 7.62
C VAL A 69 2.83 11.74 6.53
N TYR A 70 1.95 12.61 6.04
CA TYR A 70 2.22 13.51 4.91
C TYR A 70 2.80 14.88 5.31
N TYR A 71 2.91 15.17 6.61
CA TYR A 71 3.38 16.47 7.09
C TYR A 71 4.85 16.72 6.74
N ASN A 72 5.13 17.84 6.06
CA ASN A 72 6.47 18.27 5.66
C ASN A 72 7.28 17.26 4.82
N ARG A 73 6.59 16.35 4.12
CA ARG A 73 7.23 15.37 3.23
C ARG A 73 7.41 15.92 1.82
N ARG A 74 8.51 15.55 1.17
CA ARG A 74 8.73 15.73 -0.27
C ARG A 74 8.22 14.50 -1.04
N ILE A 75 7.98 14.65 -2.34
CA ILE A 75 7.59 13.54 -3.22
C ILE A 75 8.65 12.41 -3.18
N SER A 76 9.94 12.77 -3.14
CA SER A 76 11.05 11.81 -2.99
C SER A 76 10.91 10.94 -1.75
N ASP A 77 10.48 11.52 -0.62
CA ASP A 77 10.33 10.79 0.64
C ASP A 77 9.16 9.81 0.58
N ILE A 78 8.08 10.20 -0.11
CA ILE A 78 6.90 9.35 -0.32
C ILE A 78 7.28 8.13 -1.17
N ILE A 79 8.00 8.36 -2.27
CA ILE A 79 8.47 7.27 -3.13
C ILE A 79 9.47 6.39 -2.40
N PHE A 80 10.43 6.96 -1.69
CA PHE A 80 11.42 6.21 -0.91
C PHE A 80 10.76 5.32 0.17
N ASN A 81 9.86 5.90 0.98
CA ASN A 81 9.12 5.13 1.98
C ASN A 81 8.24 4.05 1.34
N THR A 82 7.69 4.30 0.15
CA THR A 82 6.89 3.31 -0.58
C THR A 82 7.75 2.13 -1.02
N VAL A 83 8.90 2.38 -1.64
CA VAL A 83 9.83 1.33 -2.06
C VAL A 83 10.31 0.51 -0.85
N LEU A 84 10.70 1.19 0.23
CA LEU A 84 11.15 0.53 1.47
C LEU A 84 10.03 -0.31 2.10
N ALA A 85 8.81 0.22 2.15
CA ALA A 85 7.65 -0.51 2.65
C ALA A 85 7.35 -1.75 1.81
N GLN A 86 7.35 -1.63 0.49
CA GLN A 86 7.13 -2.78 -0.39
C GLN A 86 8.23 -3.83 -0.23
N LEU A 87 9.48 -3.41 -0.09
CA LEU A 87 10.61 -4.32 0.10
C LEU A 87 10.42 -5.13 1.39
N ILE A 88 10.14 -4.46 2.51
CA ILE A 88 9.94 -5.11 3.81
C ILE A 88 8.69 -5.99 3.80
N THR A 89 7.59 -5.54 3.19
CA THR A 89 6.36 -6.35 3.07
C THR A 89 6.63 -7.63 2.28
N ILE A 90 7.28 -7.55 1.11
CA ILE A 90 7.54 -8.73 0.28
C ILE A 90 8.53 -9.69 0.93
N LEU A 91 9.56 -9.18 1.62
CA LEU A 91 10.47 -10.01 2.40
C LEU A 91 9.73 -10.72 3.54
N GLY A 92 8.87 -10.01 4.26
CA GLY A 92 8.03 -10.58 5.31
C GLY A 92 7.05 -11.64 4.78
N LEU A 93 6.42 -11.40 3.64
CA LEU A 93 5.56 -12.39 2.98
C LEU A 93 6.34 -13.64 2.54
N THR A 94 7.56 -13.44 2.02
CA THR A 94 8.43 -14.55 1.63
C THR A 94 8.80 -15.40 2.85
N MET A 95 9.08 -14.78 4.00
CA MET A 95 9.33 -15.48 5.25
C MET A 95 8.09 -16.25 5.74
N ILE A 96 6.92 -15.61 5.78
CA ILE A 96 5.67 -16.25 6.23
C ILE A 96 5.29 -17.42 5.33
N THR A 97 5.37 -17.26 4.01
CA THR A 97 5.05 -18.31 3.05
C THR A 97 6.02 -19.50 3.14
N PHE A 98 7.30 -19.24 3.41
CA PHE A 98 8.29 -20.28 3.64
C PHE A 98 8.07 -21.02 4.97
N MET A 99 7.89 -20.29 6.07
CA MET A 99 7.65 -20.87 7.40
C MET A 99 6.34 -21.66 7.48
N GLY A 100 5.27 -21.13 6.88
CA GLY A 100 3.97 -21.77 6.81
C GLY A 100 3.90 -22.95 5.84
N ARG A 101 5.02 -23.30 5.16
CA ARG A 101 5.09 -24.34 4.11
C ARG A 101 4.08 -24.13 2.99
N PHE A 102 3.70 -22.87 2.73
CA PHE A 102 2.80 -22.47 1.65
C PHE A 102 3.55 -22.44 0.31
N PHE A 103 4.18 -23.56 -0.06
CA PHE A 103 4.99 -23.68 -1.29
C PHE A 103 4.17 -23.54 -2.57
N ALA A 104 2.85 -23.64 -2.47
CA ALA A 104 1.92 -23.36 -3.55
C ALA A 104 1.88 -21.87 -3.94
N PHE A 105 2.30 -20.95 -3.06
CA PHE A 105 2.36 -19.55 -3.45
C PHE A 105 3.54 -19.32 -4.40
N PRO A 106 3.31 -18.88 -5.66
CA PRO A 106 4.38 -18.80 -6.63
C PRO A 106 5.33 -17.65 -6.28
N ARG A 107 6.60 -17.94 -5.98
CA ARG A 107 7.60 -16.92 -5.57
C ARG A 107 7.82 -15.84 -6.62
N LEU A 108 7.71 -16.21 -7.89
CA LEU A 108 7.79 -15.25 -9.00
C LEU A 108 6.62 -14.26 -9.00
N VAL A 109 5.43 -14.67 -8.52
CA VAL A 109 4.30 -13.75 -8.35
C VAL A 109 4.59 -12.72 -7.25
N LEU A 110 5.28 -13.09 -6.16
CA LEU A 110 5.76 -12.12 -5.17
C LEU A 110 6.78 -11.14 -5.77
N GLY A 111 7.68 -11.63 -6.64
CA GLY A 111 8.65 -10.78 -7.34
C GLY A 111 7.97 -9.77 -8.28
N TYR A 112 6.98 -10.22 -9.07
CA TYR A 112 6.22 -9.33 -9.94
C TYR A 112 5.32 -8.37 -9.15
N SER A 113 4.72 -8.83 -8.06
CA SER A 113 3.85 -7.99 -7.24
C SER A 113 4.64 -6.87 -6.55
N PHE A 114 5.91 -7.08 -6.20
CA PHE A 114 6.81 -6.03 -5.72
C PHE A 114 6.97 -4.88 -6.73
N LEU A 115 7.25 -5.20 -7.99
CA LEU A 115 7.45 -4.18 -9.03
C LEU A 115 6.14 -3.45 -9.33
N LEU A 116 5.04 -4.20 -9.47
CA LEU A 116 3.72 -3.63 -9.74
C LEU A 116 3.23 -2.78 -8.56
N SER A 117 3.44 -3.22 -7.33
CA SER A 117 3.00 -2.47 -6.15
C SER A 117 3.77 -1.18 -5.96
N ILE A 118 5.08 -1.15 -6.25
CA ILE A 118 5.85 0.11 -6.24
C ILE A 118 5.27 1.12 -7.22
N LEU A 119 4.95 0.68 -8.45
CA LEU A 119 4.41 1.56 -9.47
C LEU A 119 3.00 2.04 -9.11
N ILE A 120 2.10 1.11 -8.81
CA ILE A 120 0.69 1.41 -8.53
C ILE A 120 0.54 2.25 -7.27
N LEU A 121 1.17 1.84 -6.15
CA LEU A 121 1.09 2.57 -4.89
C LEU A 121 1.88 3.88 -4.95
N GLY A 122 3.01 3.91 -5.67
CA GLY A 122 3.78 5.13 -5.87
C GLY A 122 2.95 6.21 -6.55
N VAL A 123 2.31 5.89 -7.67
CA VAL A 123 1.42 6.81 -8.39
C VAL A 123 0.24 7.24 -7.51
N TRP A 124 -0.41 6.28 -6.84
CA TRP A 124 -1.55 6.54 -5.97
C TRP A 124 -1.19 7.47 -4.79
N ARG A 125 -0.08 7.22 -4.10
CA ARG A 125 0.33 8.01 -2.94
C ARG A 125 0.77 9.43 -3.32
N VAL A 126 1.41 9.59 -4.47
CA VAL A 126 1.71 10.91 -5.02
C VAL A 126 0.42 11.64 -5.36
N PHE A 127 -0.56 10.98 -5.97
CA PHE A 127 -1.89 11.55 -6.22
C PHE A 127 -2.58 12.00 -4.92
N ILE A 128 -2.61 11.14 -3.89
CA ILE A 128 -3.17 11.46 -2.57
C ILE A 128 -2.44 12.64 -1.93
N TYR A 129 -1.11 12.72 -2.06
CA TYR A 129 -0.33 13.85 -1.55
C TYR A 129 -0.69 15.17 -2.24
N TYR A 130 -0.85 15.18 -3.57
CA TYR A 130 -1.31 16.38 -4.28
C TYR A 130 -2.72 16.79 -3.85
N MET A 131 -3.62 15.82 -3.66
CA MET A 131 -4.96 16.09 -3.13
C MET A 131 -4.87 16.65 -1.71
N TYR A 132 -4.00 16.10 -0.86
CA TYR A 132 -3.77 16.59 0.50
C TYR A 132 -3.31 18.05 0.51
N ILE A 133 -2.33 18.43 -0.32
CA ILE A 133 -1.88 19.82 -0.42
C ILE A 133 -3.02 20.73 -0.91
N ARG A 134 -3.72 20.33 -1.96
CA ARG A 134 -4.80 21.15 -2.56
C ARG A 134 -5.93 21.44 -1.57
N PHE A 135 -6.34 20.45 -0.77
CA PHE A 135 -7.38 20.66 0.25
C PHE A 135 -6.87 21.32 1.53
N THR A 136 -5.59 21.16 1.87
CA THR A 136 -5.00 21.76 3.10
C THR A 136 -4.59 23.23 2.89
N SER A 137 -4.25 23.62 1.65
CA SER A 137 -3.85 24.99 1.32
C SER A 137 -4.95 26.04 1.57
N ASN A 138 -6.22 25.62 1.61
CA ASN A 138 -7.34 26.53 1.88
C ASN A 138 -7.41 27.01 3.34
N TYR A 139 -6.63 26.45 4.27
CA TYR A 139 -6.62 26.87 5.68
C TYR A 139 -5.52 27.88 6.03
N LYS A 140 -4.57 28.17 5.12
CA LYS A 140 -3.46 29.09 5.40
C LYS A 140 -3.72 30.56 5.08
N VAL A 141 -4.83 30.89 4.42
CA VAL A 141 -5.11 32.29 4.00
C VAL A 141 -5.99 33.04 5.01
N ALA A 142 -6.61 32.36 5.97
CA ALA A 142 -7.57 32.98 6.90
C ALA A 142 -6.95 33.59 8.18
N SER A 143 -5.64 33.48 8.42
CA SER A 143 -5.02 33.90 9.69
C SER A 143 -3.94 34.98 9.56
N PHE A 144 -3.88 35.69 8.43
CA PHE A 144 -2.94 36.80 8.24
C PHE A 144 -3.63 38.11 7.83
N ILE A 145 -4.86 38.30 8.29
CA ILE A 145 -5.55 39.58 8.29
C ILE A 145 -6.12 39.79 9.69
N LEU A 146 -5.27 40.25 10.61
CA LEU A 146 -5.61 41.16 11.72
C LEU A 146 -4.35 41.66 12.41
#